data_AF-A0A958XSQ3-F1
#
_entry.id   AF-A0A958XSQ3-F1
#
_cell.length_a   1.000
_cell.length_b   1.000
_cell.length_c   1.000
_cell.angle_alpha   90.00
_cell.angle_beta   90.00
_cell.angle_gamma   90.00
#
_symmetry.space_group_name_H-M   'P 1'
#
loop_
_entity.id
_entity.type
_entity.pdbx_description
1 polymer ?
#
loop_
_entity_poly.entity_id
_entity_poly.type
_entity_poly.pdbx_seq_one_letter_code
_entity_poly.pdbx_strand_id
1 'polypeptide(L)'
;MIAYPTEQLDALESRETAARWHEKGLLDDAQWQAVLQHYPAFFKTSNIFLRIGLGFFCLIILSVAMFLSGLLLKPQSELAFSLFFLFWAAVLLFFLEQAIIRIHKYFRNGLDDMTLYVALACLI
;
A
#
# COMPACT_ATOMS: atom_id res chain seq x y z
N MET A 1 7.46 8.91 6.82
CA MET A 1 6.19 8.63 7.52
C MET A 1 5.83 7.19 7.17
N ILE A 2 5.82 6.27 8.14
CA ILE A 2 5.60 4.85 7.87
C ILE A 2 4.11 4.60 8.13
N ALA A 3 3.35 4.28 7.08
CA ALA A 3 1.92 3.99 7.18
C ALA A 3 1.62 2.64 7.89
N TYR A 4 2.66 1.90 8.27
CA TYR A 4 2.59 0.54 8.79
C TYR A 4 3.21 0.45 10.19
N PRO A 5 2.72 -0.44 11.07
CA PRO A 5 3.33 -0.71 12.36
C PRO A 5 4.75 -1.25 12.19
N THR A 6 5.74 -0.63 12.85
CA THR A 6 7.15 -0.98 12.72
C THR A 6 7.45 -2.41 13.18
N GLU A 7 6.85 -2.85 14.28
CA GLU A 7 7.03 -4.23 14.78
C GLU A 7 6.64 -5.30 13.75
N GLN A 8 5.62 -5.03 12.93
CA GLN A 8 5.16 -5.95 11.90
C GLN A 8 6.07 -5.92 10.66
N LEU A 9 6.70 -4.78 10.39
CA LEU A 9 7.72 -4.65 9.34
C LEU A 9 9.01 -5.37 9.73
N ASP A 10 9.45 -5.23 10.98
CA ASP A 10 10.64 -5.90 11.50
C ASP A 10 10.48 -7.42 11.49
N ALA A 11 9.29 -7.91 11.85
CA ALA A 11 8.93 -9.33 11.74
C ALA A 11 8.96 -9.82 10.29
N LEU A 12 8.49 -9.01 9.33
CA LEU A 12 8.55 -9.35 7.90
C LEU A 12 10.00 -9.41 7.39
N GLU A 13 10.83 -8.43 7.75
CA GLU A 13 12.25 -8.38 7.37
C GLU A 13 13.02 -9.57 7.95
N SER A 14 12.74 -9.95 9.19
CA SER A 14 13.33 -11.13 9.84
C SER A 14 13.01 -12.41 9.08
N ARG A 15 11.76 -12.58 8.63
CA ARG A 15 11.35 -13.72 7.79
C ARG A 15 12.01 -13.71 6.42
N GLU A 16 12.03 -12.57 5.72
CA GLU A 16 12.68 -12.47 4.41
C GLU A 16 14.18 -12.76 4.50
N THR A 17 14.83 -12.31 5.58
CA THR A 17 16.25 -12.59 5.82
C THR A 17 16.50 -14.06 6.09
N ALA A 18 15.70 -14.67 6.96
CA ALA A 18 15.82 -16.09 7.24
C ALA A 18 15.49 -16.97 6.01
N ALA A 19 14.59 -16.52 5.11
CA ALA A 19 14.34 -17.21 3.84
C ALA A 19 15.61 -17.25 2.99
N ARG A 20 16.28 -16.10 2.83
CA ARG A 20 17.54 -15.99 2.09
C ARG A 20 18.67 -16.81 2.71
N TRP A 21 18.67 -16.97 4.04
CA TRP A 21 19.67 -17.79 4.74
C TRP A 21 19.39 -19.28 4.58
N HIS A 22 18.12 -19.69 4.63
CA HIS A 22 17.69 -21.06 4.34
C HIS A 22 18.02 -21.46 2.90
N GLU A 23 17.72 -20.61 1.91
CA GLU A 23 18.11 -20.83 0.50
C GLU A 23 19.62 -20.97 0.30
N LYS A 24 20.43 -20.32 1.15
CA LYS A 24 21.90 -20.41 1.15
C LYS A 24 22.45 -21.59 1.97
N GLY A 25 21.58 -22.39 2.57
CA GLY A 25 21.97 -23.51 3.45
C GLY A 25 22.59 -23.07 4.78
N LEU A 26 22.42 -21.80 5.18
CA LEU A 26 22.90 -21.27 6.46
C LEU A 26 21.95 -21.60 7.62
N LEU A 27 20.70 -21.93 7.31
CA LEU A 27 19.70 -22.41 8.27
C LEU A 27 19.21 -23.79 7.84
N ASP A 28 19.04 -24.69 8.80
CA ASP A 28 18.32 -25.94 8.58
C ASP A 28 16.79 -25.72 8.56
N ASP A 29 16.04 -26.74 8.14
CA ASP A 29 14.58 -26.67 8.09
C ASP A 29 13.93 -26.41 9.45
N ALA A 30 14.51 -26.92 10.54
CA ALA A 30 13.96 -26.75 11.89
C ALA A 30 14.18 -25.31 12.41
N GLN A 31 15.34 -24.72 12.16
CA GLN A 31 15.68 -23.34 12.46
C GLN A 31 14.82 -22.38 11.64
N TRP A 32 14.62 -22.68 10.35
CA TRP A 32 13.72 -21.92 9.50
C TRP A 32 12.29 -21.93 10.03
N GLN A 33 11.75 -23.12 10.37
CA GLN A 33 10.41 -23.24 10.94
C GLN A 33 10.28 -22.52 12.29
N ALA A 34 11.31 -22.55 13.15
CA ALA A 34 11.31 -21.83 14.41
C ALA A 34 11.18 -20.31 14.20
N VAL A 35 11.88 -19.74 13.21
CA VAL A 35 11.75 -18.31 12.85
C VAL A 35 10.34 -18.00 12.34
N LEU A 36 9.76 -18.87 11.50
CA LEU A 36 8.41 -18.68 10.97
C LEU A 36 7.33 -18.71 12.05
N GLN A 37 7.52 -19.49 13.12
CA GLN A 37 6.62 -19.55 14.27
C GLN A 37 6.79 -18.35 15.20
N HIS A 38 8.02 -17.86 15.37
CA HIS A 38 8.29 -16.71 16.23
C HIS A 38 7.82 -15.38 15.61
N TYR A 39 7.91 -15.27 14.28
CA TYR A 39 7.49 -14.09 13.52
C TYR A 39 6.34 -14.45 12.57
N PRO A 40 5.06 -14.37 12.97
CA PRO A 40 3.94 -14.71 12.08
C PRO A 40 3.82 -13.71 10.90
N ALA A 41 3.60 -14.22 9.69
CA ALA A 41 3.41 -13.38 8.50
C ALA A 41 2.08 -12.60 8.59
N PHE A 42 2.17 -11.30 8.84
CA PHE A 42 0.99 -10.45 8.97
C PHE A 42 0.57 -9.80 7.64
N PHE A 43 1.53 -9.49 6.76
CA PHE A 43 1.29 -8.79 5.50
C PHE A 43 1.35 -9.69 4.27
N LYS A 44 0.50 -9.39 3.29
CA LYS A 44 0.54 -10.00 1.95
C LYS A 44 1.37 -9.13 1.02
N THR A 45 2.52 -9.65 0.62
CA THR A 45 3.40 -9.04 -0.38
C THR A 45 3.14 -9.64 -1.76
N SER A 46 3.51 -8.91 -2.81
CA SER A 46 3.35 -9.36 -4.20
C SER A 46 4.66 -9.24 -4.96
N ASN A 47 4.80 -10.12 -5.96
CA ASN A 47 5.94 -10.09 -6.86
C ASN A 47 5.97 -8.76 -7.64
N ILE A 48 7.17 -8.32 -8.02
CA ILE A 48 7.38 -7.00 -8.63
C ILE A 48 6.53 -6.76 -9.89
N PHE A 49 6.32 -7.80 -10.71
CA PHE A 49 5.47 -7.72 -11.89
C PHE A 49 4.00 -7.42 -11.52
N LEU A 50 3.47 -8.10 -10.52
CA LEU A 50 2.10 -7.90 -10.04
C LEU A 50 1.96 -6.53 -9.37
N ARG A 51 2.97 -6.09 -8.61
CA ARG A 51 3.03 -4.76 -7.99
C ARG A 51 2.92 -3.65 -9.05
N ILE A 52 3.70 -3.75 -10.12
CA ILE A 52 3.68 -2.77 -11.21
C ILE A 52 2.32 -2.79 -11.91
N GLY A 53 1.81 -3.97 -12.26
CA GLY A 53 0.52 -4.12 -12.93
C GLY A 53 -0.63 -3.52 -12.10
N LEU A 54 -0.74 -3.91 -10.83
CA LEU A 54 -1.77 -3.39 -9.91
C LEU A 54 -1.62 -1.89 -9.69
N GLY A 55 -0.40 -1.37 -9.60
CA GLY A 55 -0.14 0.06 -9.51
C GLY A 55 -0.68 0.83 -10.71
N PHE A 56 -0.40 0.40 -11.94
CA PHE A 56 -0.93 1.05 -13.14
C PHE A 56 -2.45 0.99 -13.21
N PHE A 57 -3.05 -0.16 -12.92
CA PHE A 57 -4.52 -0.28 -12.88
C PHE A 57 -5.14 0.63 -11.83
N CYS A 58 -4.52 0.73 -10.65
CA CYS A 58 -4.94 1.65 -9.59
C CYS A 58 -4.95 3.10 -10.07
N LEU A 59 -3.86 3.56 -10.68
CA LEU A 59 -3.76 4.91 -11.21
C LEU A 59 -4.85 5.22 -12.25
N ILE A 60 -5.12 4.29 -13.16
CA ILE A 60 -6.16 4.45 -14.17
C ILE A 60 -7.53 4.59 -13.50
N ILE A 61 -7.86 3.70 -12.56
CA ILE A 61 -9.15 3.71 -11.85
C ILE A 61 -9.32 5.02 -11.07
N LEU A 62 -8.30 5.42 -10.31
CA LEU A 62 -8.33 6.66 -9.52
C LEU A 62 -8.48 7.89 -10.43
N SER A 63 -7.74 7.95 -11.53
CA SER A 63 -7.83 9.04 -12.51
C SER A 63 -9.24 9.15 -13.10
N VAL A 64 -9.83 8.03 -13.50
CA VAL A 64 -11.19 8.00 -14.03
C VAL A 64 -12.21 8.41 -12.97
N ALA A 65 -12.08 7.92 -11.73
CA ALA A 65 -13.00 8.26 -10.64
C ALA A 65 -12.95 9.76 -10.28
N MET A 66 -11.75 10.33 -10.19
CA MET A 66 -11.56 11.76 -9.96
C MET A 66 -12.08 12.59 -11.14
N PHE A 67 -11.77 12.20 -12.38
CA PHE A 67 -12.25 12.92 -13.55
C PHE A 67 -13.78 12.91 -13.64
N LEU A 68 -14.42 11.75 -13.43
CA LEU A 68 -15.87 11.60 -13.49
C LEU A 68 -16.55 12.42 -12.38
N SER A 69 -16.03 12.37 -11.15
CA SER A 69 -16.56 13.17 -10.04
C SER A 69 -16.39 14.67 -10.28
N GLY A 70 -15.27 15.10 -10.86
CA GLY A 70 -15.04 16.49 -11.26
C GLY A 70 -16.03 16.96 -12.33
N LEU A 71 -16.35 16.10 -13.29
CA LEU A 71 -17.32 16.39 -14.35
C LEU A 71 -18.75 16.53 -13.82
N LEU A 72 -19.11 15.77 -12.78
CA LEU A 72 -20.41 15.85 -12.12
C LEU A 72 -20.53 17.09 -11.23
N LEU A 73 -19.51 17.37 -10.42
CA LEU A 73 -19.54 18.47 -9.44
C LEU A 73 -19.29 19.85 -10.09
N LYS A 74 -18.58 19.88 -11.23
CA LYS A 74 -18.24 21.10 -11.99
C LYS A 74 -17.78 22.25 -11.07
N PRO A 75 -16.68 22.09 -10.31
CA PRO A 75 -16.17 23.17 -9.47
C PRO A 75 -15.83 24.39 -10.34
N GLN A 76 -16.55 25.50 -10.13
CA GLN A 76 -16.40 26.72 -10.96
C GLN A 76 -15.49 27.78 -10.32
N SER A 77 -15.19 27.66 -9.03
CA SER A 77 -14.31 28.57 -8.30
C SER A 77 -13.02 27.87 -7.87
N GLU A 78 -11.96 28.65 -7.69
CA GLU A 78 -10.69 28.14 -7.16
C GLU A 78 -10.88 27.46 -5.79
N LEU A 79 -11.70 28.05 -4.93
CA LEU A 79 -12.04 27.47 -3.62
C LEU A 79 -12.74 26.11 -3.76
N ALA A 80 -13.68 25.97 -4.70
CA ALA A 80 -14.36 24.69 -4.94
C ALA A 80 -13.40 23.64 -5.50
N PHE A 81 -12.44 24.06 -6.33
CA PHE A 81 -11.39 23.18 -6.85
C PHE A 81 -10.47 22.70 -5.72
N SER A 82 -9.98 23.60 -4.87
CA SER A 82 -9.14 23.23 -3.71
C SER A 82 -9.88 22.29 -2.74
N LEU A 83 -11.15 22.58 -2.43
CA LEU A 83 -11.95 21.69 -1.58
C LEU A 83 -12.18 20.32 -2.21
N PHE A 84 -12.33 20.25 -3.53
CA PHE A 84 -12.49 18.99 -4.25
C PHE A 84 -11.24 18.10 -4.13
N PHE A 85 -10.04 18.64 -4.33
CA PHE A 85 -8.79 17.88 -4.15
C PHE A 85 -8.54 17.52 -2.69
N LEU A 86 -8.83 18.43 -1.75
CA LEU A 86 -8.71 18.14 -0.32
C LEU A 86 -9.64 16.99 0.10
N PHE A 87 -10.88 16.99 -0.41
CA PHE A 87 -11.83 15.90 -0.19
C PHE A 87 -11.29 14.57 -0.72
N TRP A 88 -10.77 14.55 -1.95
CA TRP A 88 -10.17 13.35 -2.53
C TRP A 88 -8.94 12.87 -1.76
N ALA A 89 -8.06 13.78 -1.33
CA ALA A 89 -6.92 13.42 -0.48
C ALA A 89 -7.37 12.73 0.81
N ALA A 90 -8.38 13.28 1.50
CA ALA A 90 -8.92 12.69 2.73
C ALA A 90 -9.54 11.31 2.47
N VAL A 91 -10.32 11.15 1.41
CA VAL A 91 -10.94 9.87 1.03
C VAL A 91 -9.88 8.82 0.70
N LEU A 92 -8.85 9.17 -0.07
CA LEU A 92 -7.80 8.24 -0.46
C LEU A 92 -6.94 7.81 0.74
N LEU A 93 -6.61 8.73 1.65
CA LEU A 93 -5.90 8.39 2.88
C LEU A 93 -6.73 7.48 3.79
N PHE A 94 -8.03 7.76 3.92
CA PHE A 94 -8.94 6.91 4.68
C PHE A 94 -9.06 5.51 4.06
N PHE A 95 -9.19 5.43 2.73
CA PHE A 95 -9.25 4.17 2.00
C PHE A 95 -7.94 3.37 2.14
N LEU A 96 -6.79 4.03 2.04
CA LEU A 96 -5.48 3.42 2.26
C LEU A 96 -5.38 2.80 3.66
N GLU A 97 -5.69 3.57 4.70
CA GLU A 97 -5.59 3.11 6.09
C GLU A 97 -6.57 1.95 6.38
N GLN A 98 -7.85 2.11 6.02
CA GLN A 98 -8.87 1.15 6.41
C GLN A 98 -8.89 -0.09 5.51
N ALA A 99 -8.97 0.10 4.20
CA ALA A 99 -9.13 -1.02 3.28
C ALA A 99 -7.78 -1.70 2.99
N ILE A 100 -6.78 -0.93 2.54
CA ILE A 100 -5.52 -1.51 2.05
C ILE A 100 -4.68 -2.05 3.22
N ILE A 101 -4.49 -1.25 4.27
CA ILE A 101 -3.58 -1.57 5.38
C ILE A 101 -4.27 -2.44 6.43
N ARG A 102 -5.42 -2.02 6.98
CA ARG A 102 -6.06 -2.76 8.09
C ARG A 102 -6.80 -4.02 7.66
N ILE A 103 -7.64 -3.93 6.62
CA ILE A 103 -8.48 -5.05 6.19
C ILE A 103 -7.67 -6.05 5.36
N HIS A 104 -7.07 -5.58 4.26
CA HIS A 104 -6.39 -6.48 3.32
C HIS A 104 -4.95 -6.79 3.69
N LYS A 105 -4.34 -5.98 4.58
CA LYS A 105 -2.94 -6.12 5.01
C LYS A 105 -1.99 -6.21 3.81
N TYR A 106 -2.26 -5.42 2.78
CA TYR A 106 -1.39 -5.34 1.62
C TYR A 106 -0.18 -4.47 1.93
N PHE A 107 0.99 -5.01 1.64
CA PHE A 107 2.27 -4.33 1.77
C PHE A 107 3.09 -4.56 0.51
N ARG A 108 3.59 -3.49 -0.12
CA ARG A 108 4.33 -3.52 -1.39
C ARG A 108 3.54 -4.22 -2.50
N ASN A 109 2.23 -3.98 -2.57
CA ASN A 109 1.36 -4.56 -3.60
C ASN A 109 1.07 -3.58 -4.74
N GLY A 110 1.50 -2.32 -4.62
CA GLY A 110 1.38 -1.29 -5.65
C GLY A 110 0.11 -0.47 -5.51
N LEU A 111 -0.95 -1.06 -4.95
CA LEU A 111 -2.16 -0.33 -4.54
C LEU A 111 -1.87 0.65 -3.40
N ASP A 112 -1.06 0.23 -2.43
CA ASP A 112 -0.61 1.03 -1.30
C ASP A 112 0.21 2.24 -1.77
N ASP A 113 1.23 2.00 -2.60
CA ASP A 113 2.11 3.04 -3.11
C ASP A 113 1.33 4.09 -3.94
N MET A 114 0.53 3.63 -4.90
CA MET A 114 -0.15 4.53 -5.83
C MET A 114 -1.27 5.33 -5.15
N THR A 115 -2.03 4.71 -4.25
CA THR A 115 -3.06 5.43 -3.48
C THR A 115 -2.43 6.53 -2.64
N LEU A 116 -1.29 6.26 -1.99
CA LEU A 116 -0.57 7.25 -1.21
C LEU A 116 -0.03 8.40 -2.07
N TYR A 117 0.59 8.08 -3.21
CA TYR A 117 1.14 9.10 -4.11
C TYR A 117 0.04 10.00 -4.71
N VAL A 118 -1.09 9.44 -5.12
CA VAL A 118 -2.22 10.23 -5.63
C VAL A 118 -2.81 11.10 -4.51
N ALA A 119 -2.95 10.57 -3.29
CA ALA A 119 -3.43 11.36 -2.16
C ALA A 119 -2.52 12.57 -1.86
N LEU A 120 -1.19 12.36 -1.89
CA LEU A 120 -0.22 13.44 -1.71
C LEU A 120 -0.25 14.45 -2.86
N ALA A 121 -0.39 13.98 -4.10
CA ALA A 121 -0.52 14.86 -5.26
C ALA A 121 -1.78 15.74 -5.18
N CYS A 122 -2.84 15.29 -4.52
CA CYS A 122 -4.03 16.10 -4.26
C CYS A 122 -3.84 17.17 -3.18
N LEU A 123 -2.75 17.11 -2.39
CA LEU A 123 -2.46 18.08 -1.33
C LEU A 123 -1.51 19.20 -1.78
N ILE A 124 -0.89 19.07 -2.96
CA ILE A 124 0.04 20.04 -3.55
C ILE A 124 -0.72 20.88 -4.58
#